data_AF-A0A4U2PNU9-F1
#
_entry.id   AF-A0A4U2PNU9-F1
#
_cell.length_a   1.000
_cell.length_b   1.000
_cell.length_c   1.000
_cell.angle_alpha   90.00
_cell.angle_beta   90.00
_cell.angle_gamma   90.00
#
_symmetry.space_group_name_H-M   'P 1'
#
loop_
_entity.id
_entity.type
_entity.pdbx_description
1 polymer ?
#
loop_
_entity_poly.entity_id
_entity_poly.type
_entity_poly.pdbx_seq_one_letter_code
_entity_poly.pdbx_strand_id
1 'polypeptide(L)'
;MGRSRGGLTTKIHAVVDALGNPLRLELTAEQRHDSVVGYEMLNSIGLTQKQVLADWDYDTNRILKLLKEQEAAPVIPSTVEYSENGTKKSTKNGI
;
A
#
# COMPACT_ATOMS: atom_id res chain seq x y z
N MET A 1 27.57 11.63 12.82
CA MET A 1 26.95 10.33 12.45
C MET A 1 25.68 10.17 13.26
N GLY A 2 24.52 10.54 12.70
CA GLY A 2 23.24 10.42 13.40
C GLY A 2 22.81 8.96 13.47
N ARG A 3 22.67 8.42 14.68
CA ARG A 3 22.13 7.08 14.90
C ARG A 3 20.61 7.21 15.00
N SER A 4 19.87 6.73 14.00
CA SER A 4 18.44 6.48 14.17
C SER A 4 18.26 5.48 15.32
N ARG A 5 17.22 5.64 16.15
CA ARG A 5 16.94 4.70 17.25
C ARG A 5 16.61 3.28 16.77
N GLY A 6 16.28 3.09 15.49
CA GLY A 6 16.02 1.79 14.86
C GLY A 6 17.25 1.15 14.19
N GLY A 7 18.37 1.86 14.09
CA GLY A 7 19.54 1.44 13.32
C GLY A 7 19.57 2.03 11.90
N LEU A 8 20.58 1.65 11.12
CA LEU A 8 20.80 2.16 9.75
C LEU A 8 19.81 1.59 8.70
N THR A 9 18.91 0.70 9.13
CA THR A 9 18.12 -0.20 8.27
C THR A 9 16.67 -0.29 8.75
N THR A 10 16.03 0.84 9.02
CA THR A 10 14.64 0.91 9.49
C THR A 10 13.79 1.71 8.52
N LYS A 11 12.65 1.17 8.13
CA LYS A 11 11.62 1.84 7.35
C LYS A 11 10.57 2.43 8.27
N ILE A 12 10.05 3.60 7.91
CA ILE A 12 8.90 4.21 8.54
C ILE A 12 7.74 4.12 7.54
N HIS A 13 6.70 3.38 7.90
CA HIS A 13 5.47 3.33 7.12
C HIS A 13 4.41 4.19 7.79
N ALA A 14 3.65 4.94 6.99
CA ALA A 14 2.62 5.84 7.47
C ALA A 14 1.36 5.73 6.63
N VAL A 15 0.22 5.61 7.30
CA VAL A 15 -1.10 5.89 6.71
C VAL A 15 -1.58 7.20 7.31
N VAL A 16 -1.93 8.15 6.45
CA VAL A 16 -2.37 9.48 6.82
C VAL A 16 -3.73 9.78 6.21
N ASP A 17 -4.50 10.66 6.84
CA ASP A 17 -5.68 11.24 6.20
C ASP A 17 -5.30 12.34 5.19
N ALA A 18 -6.30 12.92 4.53
CA ALA A 18 -6.11 13.95 3.51
C ALA A 18 -5.53 15.28 4.06
N LEU A 19 -5.54 15.49 5.37
CA LEU A 19 -4.97 16.67 6.04
C LEU A 19 -3.57 16.39 6.59
N GLY A 20 -3.06 15.16 6.44
CA GLY A 20 -1.77 14.75 6.94
C GLY A 20 -1.79 14.26 8.39
N ASN A 21 -2.96 14.02 8.98
CA ASN A 21 -3.03 13.44 10.32
C ASN A 21 -2.70 11.93 10.24
N PRO A 22 -1.73 11.43 11.03
CA PRO A 22 -1.37 10.02 11.01
C PRO A 22 -2.48 9.16 11.60
N LEU A 23 -2.99 8.22 10.78
CA LEU A 23 -3.93 7.18 11.20
C LEU A 23 -3.20 5.96 11.75
N ARG A 24 -2.05 5.61 11.15
CA ARG A 24 -1.18 4.52 11.61
C ARG A 24 0.27 4.79 11.23
N LEU A 25 1.18 4.45 12.13
CA LEU A 25 2.63 4.52 11.93
C LEU A 25 3.25 3.18 12.36
N GLU A 26 4.15 2.64 11.56
CA GLU A 26 4.87 1.42 11.91
C GLU A 26 6.34 1.55 11.52
N LEU A 27 7.21 1.13 12.45
CA LEU A 27 8.63 1.02 12.21
C LEU A 27 8.95 -0.44 11.93
N THR A 28 9.53 -0.71 10.77
CA THR A 28 9.93 -2.07 10.38
C THR A 28 11.42 -2.09 10.05
N ALA A 29 12.01 -3.27 10.15
CA ALA A 29 13.36 -3.46 9.65
C ALA A 29 13.34 -3.54 8.12
N GLU A 30 14.42 -3.09 7.48
CA GLU A 30 14.55 -2.92 6.02
C GLU A 30 14.16 -4.17 5.20
N GLN A 31 14.39 -5.38 5.74
CA GLN A 31 14.05 -6.61 5.04
C GLN A 31 12.54 -6.88 4.88
N ARG A 32 11.66 -6.10 5.53
CA ARG A 32 10.22 -6.25 5.38
C ARG A 32 9.77 -5.53 4.12
N HIS A 33 9.05 -6.25 3.26
CA HIS A 33 8.54 -5.72 2.01
C HIS A 33 7.40 -4.72 2.26
N ASP A 34 7.46 -3.57 1.60
CA ASP A 34 6.57 -2.43 1.82
C ASP A 34 5.09 -2.82 1.65
N SER A 35 4.77 -3.62 0.61
CA SER A 35 3.39 -4.07 0.36
C SER A 35 2.79 -4.99 1.43
N VAL A 36 3.63 -5.74 2.18
CA VAL A 36 3.13 -6.58 3.27
C VAL A 36 2.68 -5.71 4.43
N VAL A 37 3.52 -4.73 4.80
CA VAL A 37 3.23 -3.80 5.89
C VAL A 37 2.06 -2.90 5.52
N GLY A 38 2.01 -2.42 4.28
CA GLY A 38 0.89 -1.62 3.76
C GLY A 38 -0.44 -2.38 3.78
N TYR A 39 -0.45 -3.64 3.37
CA TYR A 39 -1.65 -4.48 3.48
C TYR A 39 -2.12 -4.61 4.94
N GLU A 40 -1.20 -4.89 5.87
CA GLU A 40 -1.53 -5.01 7.30
C GLU A 40 -2.09 -3.70 7.86
N MET A 41 -1.51 -2.56 7.47
CA MET A 41 -2.03 -1.23 7.83
C MET A 41 -3.42 -0.96 7.30
N LEU A 42 -3.64 -1.14 6.00
CA LEU A 42 -4.93 -0.84 5.36
C LEU A 42 -6.04 -1.75 5.91
N ASN A 43 -5.73 -3.02 6.17
CA ASN A 43 -6.70 -3.97 6.72
C ASN A 43 -7.15 -3.61 8.15
N SER A 44 -6.36 -2.82 8.87
CA SER A 44 -6.69 -2.37 10.23
C SER A 44 -7.54 -1.09 10.28
N ILE A 45 -7.80 -0.44 9.13
CA ILE A 45 -8.47 0.86 9.05
C ILE A 45 -9.74 0.72 8.20
N GLY A 46 -10.80 1.44 8.57
CA GLY A 46 -12.03 1.52 7.76
C GLY A 46 -11.85 2.47 6.58
N LEU A 47 -11.90 1.93 5.35
CA LEU A 47 -11.65 2.68 4.11
C LEU A 47 -12.89 2.85 3.22
N THR A 48 -14.08 2.54 3.73
CA THR A 48 -15.35 2.63 2.99
C THR A 48 -15.55 4.01 2.36
N GLN A 49 -15.77 4.02 1.04
CA GLN A 49 -15.95 5.22 0.23
C GLN A 49 -14.77 6.20 0.30
N LYS A 50 -13.55 5.71 0.54
CA LYS A 50 -12.31 6.50 0.52
C LYS A 50 -11.50 6.23 -0.73
N GLN A 51 -10.62 7.18 -1.04
CA GLN A 51 -9.57 7.00 -2.04
C GLN A 51 -8.25 6.74 -1.31
N VAL A 52 -7.47 5.77 -1.79
CA VAL A 52 -6.18 5.41 -1.20
C VAL A 52 -5.08 5.73 -2.19
N LEU A 53 -4.30 6.75 -1.88
CA LEU A 53 -3.09 7.10 -2.61
C LEU A 53 -1.93 6.31 -2.01
N ALA A 54 -1.16 5.65 -2.86
CA ALA A 54 0.03 4.94 -2.44
C ALA A 54 1.07 4.92 -3.56
N ASP A 55 2.30 4.62 -3.19
CA ASP A 55 3.40 4.43 -4.13
C ASP A 55 3.22 3.14 -4.96
N TRP A 56 3.94 3.09 -6.08
CA TRP A 56 3.93 1.98 -7.02
C TRP A 56 4.19 0.61 -6.37
N ASP A 57 5.05 0.54 -5.36
CA ASP A 57 5.42 -0.69 -4.65
C ASP A 57 4.25 -1.31 -3.87
N TYR A 58 3.21 -0.51 -3.58
CA TYR A 58 1.95 -0.94 -3.02
C TYR A 58 0.95 -1.45 -4.08
N ASP A 59 1.23 -1.32 -5.38
CA ASP A 59 0.39 -1.82 -6.48
C ASP A 59 0.46 -3.35 -6.59
N THR A 60 -0.15 -4.04 -5.63
CA THR A 60 -0.21 -5.50 -5.57
C THR A 60 -1.65 -5.99 -5.65
N ASN A 61 -1.89 -7.14 -6.28
CA ASN A 61 -3.23 -7.75 -6.35
C ASN A 61 -3.88 -7.92 -4.98
N ARG A 62 -3.07 -8.16 -3.94
CA ARG A 62 -3.55 -8.35 -2.57
C ARG A 62 -4.09 -7.04 -1.97
N ILE A 63 -3.40 -5.92 -2.18
CA ILE A 63 -3.85 -4.60 -1.74
C ILE A 63 -5.06 -4.14 -2.55
N LEU A 64 -5.04 -4.30 -3.87
CA LEU A 64 -6.17 -3.89 -4.72
C LEU A 64 -7.45 -4.65 -4.37
N LYS A 65 -7.33 -5.97 -4.11
CA LYS A 65 -8.45 -6.79 -3.66
C LYS A 65 -8.98 -6.32 -2.29
N LEU A 66 -8.10 -6.03 -1.34
CA LEU A 66 -8.50 -5.49 -0.04
C LEU A 66 -9.25 -4.16 -0.18
N LEU A 67 -8.71 -3.23 -0.97
CA LEU A 67 -9.34 -1.93 -1.19
C LEU A 67 -10.73 -2.10 -1.82
N LYS A 68 -10.88 -3.01 -2.78
CA LYS A 68 -12.18 -3.34 -3.36
C LYS A 68 -13.14 -3.95 -2.33
N GLU A 69 -12.68 -4.89 -1.52
CA GLU A 69 -13.47 -5.51 -0.44
C GLU A 69 -13.93 -4.49 0.61
N GLN A 70 -13.15 -3.44 0.83
CA GLN A 70 -13.47 -2.33 1.73
C GLN A 70 -14.20 -1.16 1.05
N GLU A 71 -14.63 -1.29 -0.21
CA GLU A 71 -15.29 -0.23 -0.99
C GLU A 71 -14.45 1.06 -1.10
N ALA A 72 -13.12 0.89 -1.21
CA ALA A 72 -12.14 1.95 -1.39
C ALA A 72 -11.60 1.97 -2.82
N ALA A 73 -11.36 3.17 -3.35
CA ALA A 73 -10.81 3.36 -4.69
C ALA A 73 -9.27 3.50 -4.63
N PRO A 74 -8.52 2.63 -5.33
CA PRO A 74 -7.06 2.77 -5.41
C PRO A 74 -6.67 3.91 -6.36
N VAL A 75 -5.76 4.78 -5.91
CA VAL A 75 -5.10 5.80 -6.72
C VAL A 75 -3.59 5.54 -6.63
N ILE A 76 -3.17 4.46 -7.31
CA ILE A 76 -1.79 3.96 -7.27
C ILE A 76 -1.24 3.94 -8.70
N PRO A 77 -0.01 4.44 -8.94
CA PRO A 77 0.63 4.30 -10.25
C PRO A 77 0.78 2.83 -10.63
N SER A 78 0.25 2.44 -11.79
CA SER A 78 0.35 1.09 -12.33
C SER A 78 0.86 1.10 -13.77
N THR A 79 1.68 0.11 -14.12
CA THR A 79 2.09 -0.15 -15.53
C THR A 79 1.05 -0.95 -16.31
N VAL A 80 0.05 -1.52 -15.62
CA VAL A 80 -0.91 -2.45 -16.21
C VAL A 80 -2.34 -2.06 -15.84
N GLU A 81 -3.28 -2.32 -16.75
CA GLU A 81 -4.69 -2.07 -16.47
C GLU A 81 -5.26 -3.01 -15.42
N TYR A 82 -6.20 -2.50 -14.62
CA TYR A 82 -7.02 -3.28 -13.72
C TYR A 82 -8.17 -3.94 -14.49
N SER A 83 -8.48 -5.19 -14.14
CA SER A 83 -9.73 -5.83 -14.55
C SER A 83 -10.89 -5.26 -13.74
N GLU A 84 -12.11 -5.41 -14.23
CA GLU A 84 -13.35 -5.06 -13.49
C GLU A 84 -13.41 -5.77 -12.12
N ASN A 85 -12.68 -6.88 -11.97
CA ASN A 85 -12.58 -7.63 -10.73
C ASN A 85 -11.62 -7.03 -9.69
N GLY A 86 -10.91 -5.94 -9.99
CA GLY A 86 -9.98 -5.30 -9.06
C GLY A 86 -8.63 -6.01 -8.94
N THR A 87 -8.25 -6.78 -9.97
CA THR A 87 -6.95 -7.43 -10.08
C THR A 87 -6.25 -6.99 -11.36
N LYS A 88 -4.92 -6.98 -11.36
CA LYS A 88 -4.13 -6.68 -12.55
C LYS A 88 -4.50 -7.65 -13.67
N LYS A 89 -4.80 -7.14 -14.87
CA LYS A 89 -5.01 -8.00 -16.05
C LYS A 89 -3.70 -8.74 -16.35
N SER A 90 -3.79 -10.05 -16.57
CA SER A 90 -2.64 -10.84 -17.03
C SER A 90 -2.27 -10.39 -18.43
N THR A 91 -1.19 -9.63 -18.58
CA THR A 91 -0.62 -9.30 -19.89
C THR A 91 0.06 -10.55 -20.44
N LYS A 92 -0.69 -11.42 -21.12
CA LYS A 92 -0.08 -12.45 -21.99
C LYS A 92 0.51 -11.78 -23.23
N ASN A 93 1.60 -11.04 -23.06
CA ASN A 93 2.51 -10.78 -24.17
C ASN A 93 3.56 -11.87 -24.15
N GLY A 94 3.24 -12.95 -24.87
CA GLY A 94 4.21 -13.98 -25.21
C GLY A 94 5.32 -13.40 -26.07
N ILE A 95 6.54 -13.77 -25.71
CA ILE A 95 7.61 -14.08 -26.65
C ILE A 95 8.24 -15.37 -26.15
#